data_AF-A0A1I3WBZ5-F1
#
_entry.id   AF-A0A1I3WBZ5-F1
#
_cell.length_a   1.000
_cell.length_b   1.000
_cell.length_c   1.000
_cell.angle_alpha   90.00
_cell.angle_beta   90.00
_cell.angle_gamma   90.00
#
_symmetry.space_group_name_H-M   'P 1'
#
loop_
_entity.id
_entity.type
_entity.pdbx_description
1 polymer ?
#
loop_
_entity_poly.entity_id
_entity_poly.type
_entity_poly.pdbx_seq_one_letter_code
_entity_poly.pdbx_strand_id
1 'polypeptide(L)'
;MITAEQLIDQLVEAIEPPKGNVITLREYEPRFKIDANWIPGTGHMSHEALKRYGAAVANLRARHRRVDWRGVEKFDGHWRHLMRYSI
;
A
#
# COMPACT_ATOMS: atom_id res chain seq x y z
N MET A 1 -15.58 1.49 -4.14
CA MET A 1 -14.49 1.08 -3.21
C MET A 1 -13.57 0.18 -3.99
N ILE A 2 -12.26 0.43 -3.99
CA ILE A 2 -11.28 -0.40 -4.72
C ILE A 2 -10.86 -1.60 -3.87
N THR A 3 -10.28 -2.62 -4.52
CA THR A 3 -9.67 -3.75 -3.82
C THR A 3 -8.28 -3.39 -3.29
N ALA A 4 -7.78 -4.16 -2.31
CA ALA A 4 -6.40 -4.03 -1.83
C ALA A 4 -5.37 -4.28 -2.96
N GLU A 5 -5.69 -5.17 -3.91
CA GLU A 5 -4.87 -5.44 -5.10
C GLU A 5 -4.76 -4.20 -6.01
N GLN A 6 -5.90 -3.57 -6.32
CA GLN A 6 -5.90 -2.33 -7.10
C GLN A 6 -5.18 -1.19 -6.40
N LEU A 7 -5.19 -1.16 -5.07
CA LEU A 7 -4.49 -0.14 -4.29
C LEU A 7 -2.97 -0.33 -4.35
N ILE A 8 -2.47 -1.56 -4.19
CA ILE A 8 -1.02 -1.81 -4.25
C ILE A 8 -0.46 -1.58 -5.65
N ASP A 9 -1.23 -1.88 -6.70
CA ASP A 9 -0.84 -1.57 -8.09
C ASP A 9 -0.74 -0.06 -8.32
N GLN A 10 -1.73 0.73 -7.86
CA GLN A 10 -1.68 2.20 -7.90
C GLN A 10 -0.51 2.78 -7.08
N LEU A 11 -0.16 2.16 -5.95
CA LEU A 11 1.02 2.57 -5.17
C LEU A 11 2.29 2.36 -6.00
N VAL A 12 2.48 1.17 -6.57
CA VAL A 12 3.68 0.86 -7.37
C VAL A 12 3.79 1.80 -8.56
N GLU A 13 2.70 2.05 -9.28
CA GLU A 13 2.66 2.99 -10.41
C GLU A 13 3.04 4.42 -9.98
N ALA A 14 2.51 4.91 -8.86
CA ALA A 14 2.76 6.28 -8.40
C ALA A 14 4.16 6.47 -7.78
N ILE A 15 4.71 5.44 -7.15
CA ILE A 15 6.01 5.50 -6.46
C ILE A 15 7.16 5.32 -7.46
N GLU A 16 6.94 4.51 -8.50
CA GLU A 16 7.96 4.01 -9.42
C GLU A 16 9.21 3.52 -8.65
N PRO A 17 9.08 2.42 -7.87
CA PRO A 17 10.17 1.95 -7.05
C PRO A 17 11.34 1.52 -7.93
N PRO A 18 12.61 1.67 -7.49
CA PRO A 18 13.73 1.07 -8.19
C PRO A 18 13.51 -0.42 -8.44
N LYS A 19 13.97 -0.93 -9.58
CA LYS A 19 13.81 -2.35 -9.94
C LYS A 19 14.30 -3.27 -8.82
N GLY A 20 13.51 -4.29 -8.49
CA GLY A 20 13.78 -5.24 -7.42
C GLY A 20 13.33 -4.80 -6.03
N ASN A 21 12.89 -3.54 -5.84
CA ASN A 21 12.28 -3.13 -4.58
C ASN A 21 10.86 -3.66 -4.44
N VAL A 22 10.49 -3.95 -3.19
CA VAL A 22 9.16 -4.38 -2.80
C VAL A 22 8.36 -3.22 -2.22
N ILE A 23 7.10 -3.12 -2.64
CA ILE A 23 6.05 -2.38 -1.95
C ILE A 23 5.18 -3.42 -1.26
N THR A 24 4.86 -3.17 0.00
CA THR A 24 3.96 -4.01 0.79
C THR A 24 2.71 -3.24 1.19
N LEU A 25 1.61 -3.96 1.34
CA LEU A 25 0.36 -3.40 1.82
C LEU A 25 -0.26 -4.40 2.81
N ARG A 26 -0.47 -3.96 4.04
CA ARG A 26 -1.04 -4.79 5.10
C ARG A 26 -2.40 -4.25 5.54
N GLU A 27 -3.32 -5.17 5.85
CA GLU A 27 -4.59 -4.85 6.48
C GLU A 27 -4.36 -4.21 7.85
N TYR A 28 -5.22 -3.26 8.18
CA TYR A 28 -5.17 -2.58 9.46
C TYR A 28 -6.59 -2.30 9.94
N GLU A 29 -6.84 -2.58 11.21
CA GLU A 29 -8.07 -2.19 11.88
C GLU A 29 -8.01 -0.71 12.30
N PRO A 30 -8.80 0.17 11.66
CA PRO A 30 -8.79 1.59 11.95
C PRO A 30 -9.31 1.85 13.36
N ARG A 31 -8.61 2.66 14.16
CA ARG A 31 -9.10 3.12 15.47
C ARG A 31 -10.11 4.25 15.31
N PHE A 32 -9.91 5.10 14.30
CA PHE A 32 -10.80 6.22 13.98
C PHE A 32 -11.37 6.12 12.58
N LYS A 33 -12.53 6.77 12.35
CA LYS A 33 -13.14 6.88 11.00
C LYS A 33 -12.24 7.58 9.98
N ILE A 34 -11.26 8.36 10.44
CA ILE A 34 -10.28 9.08 9.61
C ILE A 34 -9.07 8.24 9.22
N ASP A 35 -8.78 7.16 9.96
CA ASP A 35 -7.64 6.30 9.66
C ASP A 35 -7.96 5.43 8.45
N ALA A 36 -6.96 5.07 7.64
CA ALA A 36 -7.10 4.08 6.58
C ALA A 36 -7.21 2.66 7.15
N ASN A 37 -7.81 1.70 6.44
CA ASN A 37 -7.80 0.28 6.83
C ASN A 37 -6.63 -0.50 6.22
N TRP A 38 -5.55 0.21 5.92
CA TRP A 38 -4.38 -0.32 5.26
C TRP A 38 -3.14 0.47 5.66
N ILE A 39 -2.00 -0.22 5.73
CA ILE A 39 -0.69 0.34 6.02
C ILE A 39 0.25 -0.04 4.87
N PRO A 40 0.87 0.94 4.19
CA PRO A 40 1.89 0.66 3.20
C PRO A 40 3.25 0.46 3.88
N GLY A 41 4.10 -0.36 3.27
CA GLY A 41 5.51 -0.51 3.61
C GLY A 41 6.36 -0.55 2.33
N THR A 42 7.65 -0.28 2.47
CA THR A 42 8.59 -0.30 1.35
C THR A 42 9.92 -0.89 1.76
N GLY A 43 10.63 -1.46 0.79
CA GLY A 43 12.07 -1.74 0.90
C GLY A 43 12.93 -0.47 0.93
N HIS A 44 14.24 -0.65 0.77
CA HIS A 44 15.21 0.44 0.77
C HIS A 44 15.09 1.29 -0.50
N MET A 45 14.77 2.58 -0.33
CA MET A 45 14.53 3.51 -1.43
C MET A 45 15.54 4.66 -1.42
N SER A 46 15.80 5.23 -2.60
CA SER A 46 16.49 6.51 -2.71
C SER A 46 15.63 7.63 -2.10
N HIS A 47 16.27 8.74 -1.74
CA HIS A 47 15.57 9.89 -1.16
C HIS A 47 14.48 10.45 -2.08
N GLU A 48 14.69 10.45 -3.40
CA GLU A 48 13.68 10.90 -4.38
C GLU A 48 12.48 9.95 -4.44
N ALA A 49 12.70 8.63 -4.44
CA ALA A 49 11.63 7.65 -4.40
C ALA A 49 10.82 7.75 -3.09
N LEU A 50 11.47 8.05 -1.96
CA LEU A 50 10.77 8.30 -0.69
C LEU A 50 9.87 9.55 -0.73
N LYS A 51 10.25 10.60 -1.47
CA LYS A 51 9.38 11.77 -1.67
C LYS A 51 8.13 11.40 -2.48
N ARG A 52 8.29 10.65 -3.58
CA ARG A 52 7.16 10.13 -4.37
C ARG A 52 6.27 9.23 -3.52
N TYR A 53 6.86 8.38 -2.68
CA TYR A 53 6.16 7.53 -1.73
C TYR A 53 5.27 8.31 -0.77
N GLY A 54 5.81 9.31 -0.07
CA GLY A 54 5.02 10.13 0.86
C GLY A 54 3.84 10.80 0.18
N ALA A 55 4.06 11.39 -1.01
CA ALA A 55 3.02 12.05 -1.79
C ALA A 55 1.95 11.07 -2.28
N ALA A 56 2.35 9.91 -2.82
CA ALA A 56 1.46 8.88 -3.32
C ALA A 56 0.57 8.31 -2.19
N VAL A 57 1.15 7.98 -1.04
CA VAL A 57 0.41 7.47 0.11
C VAL A 57 -0.59 8.50 0.63
N ALA A 58 -0.19 9.78 0.75
CA ALA A 58 -1.09 10.84 1.19
C ALA A 58 -2.28 11.01 0.22
N ASN A 59 -2.01 11.04 -1.08
CA ASN A 59 -3.04 11.15 -2.12
C ASN A 59 -4.00 9.94 -2.09
N LEU A 60 -3.48 8.72 -1.99
CA LEU A 60 -4.30 7.51 -1.92
C LEU A 60 -5.10 7.41 -0.63
N ARG A 61 -4.57 7.88 0.50
CA ARG A 61 -5.36 7.96 1.75
C ARG A 61 -6.53 8.93 1.65
N ALA A 62 -6.36 10.04 0.91
CA ALA A 62 -7.43 11.00 0.66
C ALA A 62 -8.54 10.40 -0.22
N ARG A 63 -8.18 9.61 -1.24
CA ARG A 63 -9.14 8.99 -2.18
C ARG A 63 -9.75 7.67 -1.68
N HIS A 64 -8.96 6.85 -1.00
CA HIS A 64 -9.24 5.42 -0.76
C HIS A 64 -8.90 5.01 0.67
N ARG A 65 -9.54 5.66 1.66
CA ARG A 65 -9.34 5.33 3.08
C ARG A 65 -9.81 3.90 3.44
N ARG A 66 -10.77 3.36 2.69
CA ARG A 66 -11.28 1.99 2.85
C ARG A 66 -11.07 1.24 1.54
N VAL A 67 -10.48 0.05 1.64
CA VAL A 67 -10.34 -0.89 0.53
C VAL A 67 -10.91 -2.25 0.90
N ASP A 68 -11.31 -3.01 -0.11
CA ASP A 68 -11.82 -4.36 0.03
C ASP A 68 -10.67 -5.37 0.08
N TRP A 69 -10.63 -6.14 1.16
CA TRP A 69 -9.61 -7.15 1.44
C TRP A 69 -10.09 -8.60 1.19
N ARG A 70 -11.36 -8.82 0.82
CA ARG A 70 -11.95 -10.18 0.73
C ARG A 70 -11.25 -11.12 -0.24
N GLY A 71 -10.59 -10.60 -1.26
CA GLY A 71 -9.83 -11.39 -2.24
C GLY A 71 -8.37 -11.64 -1.88
N VAL A 72 -7.88 -11.18 -0.73
CA VAL A 72 -6.49 -11.38 -0.31
C VAL A 72 -6.41 -12.61 0.61
N GLU A 73 -5.76 -13.66 0.11
CA GLU A 73 -5.59 -14.94 0.81
C GLU A 73 -4.26 -15.05 1.56
N LYS A 74 -3.33 -14.11 1.34
CA LYS A 74 -2.04 -14.08 2.04
C LYS A 74 -2.20 -13.37 3.37
N PHE A 75 -1.72 -14.01 4.44
CA PHE A 75 -1.78 -13.49 5.81
C PHE A 75 -0.38 -13.36 6.41
N ASP A 76 -0.20 -12.31 7.21
CA ASP A 76 0.91 -12.12 8.16
C ASP A 76 0.31 -12.12 9.57
N GLY A 77 0.36 -13.27 10.23
CA GLY A 77 -0.42 -13.54 11.44
C GLY A 77 -1.92 -13.52 11.15
N HIS A 78 -2.64 -12.59 11.77
CA HIS A 78 -4.09 -12.42 11.59
C HIS A 78 -4.46 -11.40 10.51
N TRP A 79 -3.49 -10.68 9.95
CA TRP A 79 -3.74 -9.58 9.02
C TRP A 79 -3.46 -10.00 7.60
N ARG A 80 -4.32 -9.62 6.65
CA ARG A 80 -4.03 -9.84 5.23
C ARG A 80 -2.87 -8.97 4.76
N HIS A 81 -2.11 -9.48 3.80
CA HIS A 81 -0.87 -8.87 3.36
C HIS A 81 -0.61 -9.08 1.86
N LEU A 82 -0.23 -8.02 1.17
CA LEU A 82 0.16 -8.02 -0.24
C LEU A 82 1.59 -7.52 -0.41
N MET A 83 2.26 -8.07 -1.42
CA MET A 83 3.59 -7.66 -1.85
C MET A 83 3.60 -7.51 -3.37
N ARG A 84 4.20 -6.43 -3.86
CA ARG A 84 4.45 -6.20 -5.29
C ARG A 84 5.90 -5.76 -5.47
N TYR A 85 6.58 -6.40 -6.40
CA TYR A 85 7.95 -6.06 -6.76
C TYR A 85 7.95 -5.19 -8.00
N SER A 86 8.78 -4.15 -7.99
CA SER A 86 9.06 -3.35 -9.19
C SER A 86 9.90 -4.20 -10.15
N ILE A 87 9.39 -4.40 -11.37
CA ILE A 87 9.99 -5.24 -12.43
C ILE A 87 10.71 -4.42 -13.49
#